data_AF-A0A3D5X9Z4-F1
#
_entry.id   AF-A0A3D5X9Z4-F1
#
_cell.length_a   1.000
_cell.length_b   1.000
_cell.length_c   1.000
_cell.angle_alpha   90.00
_cell.angle_beta   90.00
_cell.angle_gamma   90.00
#
_symmetry.space_group_name_H-M   'P 1'
#
loop_
_entity.id
_entity.type
_entity.pdbx_description
1 polymer ?
#
loop_
_entity_poly.entity_id
_entity_poly.type
_entity_poly.pdbx_seq_one_letter_code
_entity_poly.pdbx_strand_id
1 'polypeptide(L)' 'TSIDLAKKPKVSGKLIGIKGQYLIFADGNVINIRKHAGFYVTIQQ' A
#
# COMPACT_ATOMS: atom_id res chain seq x y z
N THR A 1 -7.05 4.65 9.63
CA THR A 1 -5.73 4.15 10.11
C THR A 1 -4.80 3.91 8.94
N SER A 2 -3.49 4.16 9.08
CA SER A 2 -2.52 3.93 7.98
C SER A 2 -2.13 2.46 7.89
N ILE A 3 -2.27 1.85 6.72
CA ILE A 3 -1.81 0.48 6.45
C ILE A 3 -0.32 0.46 6.13
N ASP A 4 0.37 -0.59 6.56
CA ASP A 4 1.76 -0.89 6.20
C ASP A 4 1.84 -2.29 5.57
N LEU A 5 2.13 -2.36 4.27
CA LEU A 5 2.23 -3.62 3.54
C LEU A 5 3.40 -4.52 4.01
N ALA A 6 4.41 -3.98 4.70
CA ALA A 6 5.45 -4.82 5.30
C ALA A 6 4.92 -5.64 6.49
N LYS A 7 3.92 -5.11 7.22
CA LYS A 7 3.26 -5.80 8.34
C LYS A 7 2.05 -6.61 7.88
N LYS A 8 1.32 -6.09 6.89
CA LYS A 8 0.12 -6.69 6.32
C LYS A 8 0.22 -6.70 4.79
N PRO A 9 0.84 -7.72 4.18
CA PRO A 9 1.19 -7.74 2.75
C PRO A 9 -0.01 -7.84 1.81
N LYS A 10 -1.20 -8.12 2.35
CA LYS A 10 -2.45 -8.15 1.60
C LYS A 10 -3.46 -7.18 2.20
N VAL A 11 -3.99 -6.31 1.36
CA VAL A 11 -5.15 -5.50 1.68
C VAL A 11 -6.16 -5.57 0.55
N SER A 12 -7.43 -5.56 0.94
CA SER A 12 -8.57 -5.61 0.05
C SER A 12 -9.66 -4.71 0.60
N GLY A 13 -10.38 -4.04 -0.29
CA GLY A 13 -11.50 -3.19 0.09
C GLY A 13 -11.95 -2.35 -1.10
N LYS A 14 -13.07 -1.66 -0.94
CA LYS A 14 -13.57 -0.72 -1.96
C LYS A 14 -12.73 0.55 -1.91
N LEU A 15 -11.99 0.84 -2.97
CA LEU A 15 -11.30 2.11 -3.15
C LEU A 15 -12.34 3.21 -3.37
N ILE A 16 -12.31 4.27 -2.56
CA ILE A 16 -13.26 5.38 -2.63
C ILE A 16 -12.60 6.72 -2.96
N GLY A 17 -11.27 6.78 -2.94
CA GLY A 17 -10.56 8.01 -3.26
C GLY A 17 -9.06 7.81 -3.46
N ILE A 18 -8.50 8.71 -4.25
CA ILE A 18 -7.05 8.83 -4.48
C ILE A 18 -6.68 10.29 -4.22
N LYS A 19 -5.70 10.53 -3.34
CA LYS A 19 -5.17 11.86 -3.05
C LYS A 19 -3.65 11.82 -3.14
N GLY A 20 -3.10 12.18 -4.30
CA GLY A 20 -1.67 12.04 -4.58
C GLY A 20 -1.22 10.59 -4.39
N GLN A 21 -0.25 10.36 -3.50
CA GLN A 21 0.28 9.02 -3.18
C GLN A 21 -0.60 8.20 -2.22
N TYR A 22 -1.75 8.72 -1.80
CA TYR A 22 -2.64 8.08 -0.83
C TYR A 22 -3.84 7.40 -1.51
N LEU A 23 -4.01 6.11 -1.25
CA LEU A 23 -5.22 5.33 -1.58
C LEU A 23 -6.14 5.29 -0.36
N ILE A 24 -7.42 5.62 -0.54
CA ILE A 24 -8.42 5.72 0.53
C ILE A 24 -9.51 4.67 0.31
N PHE A 25 -9.76 3.84 1.32
CA PHE A 25 -10.71 2.74 1.28
C PHE A 25 -11.99 3.07 2.06
N ALA A 26 -13.11 2.45 1.67
CA ALA A 26 -14.43 2.70 2.25
C ALA A 26 -14.54 2.42 3.76
N ASP A 27 -13.65 1.57 4.28
CA ASP A 27 -13.55 1.20 5.70
C ASP A 27 -12.72 2.21 6.53
N GLY A 28 -12.34 3.35 5.94
CA GLY A 28 -11.53 4.38 6.60
C GLY A 28 -10.03 4.08 6.64
N ASN A 29 -9.59 3.01 5.98
CA ASN A 29 -8.17 2.73 5.81
C ASN A 29 -7.54 3.61 4.74
N VAL A 30 -6.27 3.95 4.95
CA VAL A 30 -5.48 4.75 4.01
C VAL A 30 -4.12 4.08 3.80
N ILE A 31 -3.70 3.92 2.55
CA ILE A 31 -2.35 3.46 2.17
C ILE A 31 -1.59 4.62 1.55
N ASN A 32 -0.35 4.84 1.99
CA ASN A 32 0.62 5.63 1.23
C ASN A 32 1.46 4.71 0.34
N ILE A 33 1.28 4.79 -0.98
CA ILE A 33 1.93 3.86 -1.92
C ILE A 33 3.43 4.14 -2.07
N ARG A 34 3.89 5.37 -1.82
CA ARG A 34 5.32 5.74 -1.92
C ARG A 34 6.18 4.92 -0.95
N LYS A 35 5.63 4.57 0.23
CA LYS A 35 6.31 3.73 1.23
C LYS A 35 6.55 2.29 0.73
N HIS A 36 5.83 1.86 -0.30
CA HIS A 36 5.81 0.50 -0.80
C HIS A 36 6.41 0.36 -2.21
N ALA A 37 6.98 1.44 -2.75
CA ALA A 37 7.80 1.38 -3.95
C ALA A 37 9.22 0.94 -3.57
N GLY A 38 9.44 -0.37 -3.48
CA GLY A 38 10.75 -1.01 -3.27
C GLY A 38 10.91 -2.22 -4.19
N PHE A 39 12.15 -2.66 -4.43
CA PHE A 39 12.47 -3.64 -5.49
C PHE A 39 12.53 -5.07 -4.98
N TYR A 40 12.06 -6.00 -5.83
CA TYR A 40 12.39 -7.42 -5.75
C TYR A 40 13.66 -7.65 -6.57
N VAL A 41 14.74 -8.13 -5.94
CA VAL A 41 16.04 -8.34 -6.60
C VAL A 41 16.54 -9.75 -6.31
N THR A 42 16.98 -10.43 -7.37
CA THR A 42 17.69 -11.70 -7.30
C THR A 42 19.08 -11.51 -7.89
N ILE A 43 20.11 -11.93 -7.16
CA ILE A 43 21.51 -11.94 -7.62
C ILE A 43 21.96 -13.40 -7.67
N GLN A 44 22.46 -13.83 -8.83
CA GLN A 44 23.06 -15.15 -9.03
C GLN A 44 24.56 -14.95 -9.28
N GLN A 45 25.40 -15.73 -8.60
CA GLN A 45 26.84 -15.83 -8.86
C GLN A 45 27.12 -16.86 -9.96
#